data_AF-A0AAJ1SXA0-F1
#
_entry.id   AF-A0AAJ1SXA0-F1
#
_cell.length_a   1.000
_cell.length_b   1.000
_cell.length_c   1.000
_cell.angle_alpha   90.00
_cell.angle_beta   90.00
_cell.angle_gamma   90.00
#
_symmetry.space_group_name_H-M   'P 1'
#
loop_
_entity.id
_entity.type
_entity.pdbx_description
1 polymer ?
#
loop_
_entity_poly.entity_id
_entity_poly.type
_entity_poly.pdbx_seq_one_letter_code
_entity_poly.pdbx_strand_id
1 'polypeptide(L)'
;MEVFFKTAKSLLKLEKEFQSRSYDALICHTTIVFSRFIVLSWQNRCNTDQRTIGGLFYELCDEVNELDWAVALQQLIELLQDALKQTNRKIKTLIQSQLEQWIDGLPSYIKAYLPISLCES
;
A
#
# COMPACT_ATOMS: atom_id res chain seq x y z
N MET A 1 -26.80 -6.56 -4.78
CA MET A 1 -27.85 -7.57 -4.97
C MET A 1 -28.42 -7.57 -6.38
N GLU A 2 -28.74 -6.42 -6.98
CA GLU A 2 -29.37 -6.36 -8.32
C GLU A 2 -28.54 -6.98 -9.45
N VAL A 3 -27.25 -6.63 -9.57
CA VAL A 3 -26.34 -7.16 -10.60
C VAL A 3 -26.24 -8.68 -10.53
N PHE A 4 -26.18 -9.22 -9.31
CA PHE A 4 -26.17 -10.66 -9.08
C PHE A 4 -27.43 -11.33 -9.64
N PHE A 5 -28.63 -10.86 -9.26
CA PHE A 5 -29.88 -11.45 -9.73
C PHE A 5 -30.07 -11.32 -11.24
N LYS A 6 -29.66 -10.17 -11.81
CA LYS A 6 -29.69 -9.96 -13.26
C LYS A 6 -28.83 -10.99 -13.97
N THR A 7 -27.55 -11.11 -13.59
CA THR A 7 -26.60 -12.05 -14.20
C THR A 7 -27.00 -13.50 -13.97
N ALA A 8 -27.43 -13.87 -12.76
CA ALA A 8 -27.86 -15.23 -12.45
C ALA A 8 -29.05 -15.66 -13.31
N LYS A 9 -30.05 -14.80 -13.49
CA LYS A 9 -31.24 -15.12 -14.30
C LYS A 9 -30.98 -15.05 -15.81
N SER A 10 -30.38 -13.96 -16.30
CA SER A 10 -30.27 -13.72 -17.75
C SER A 10 -29.07 -14.44 -18.38
N LEU A 11 -27.91 -14.36 -17.75
CA LEU A 11 -26.65 -14.88 -18.31
C LEU A 11 -26.43 -16.34 -17.91
N LEU A 12 -26.66 -16.65 -16.63
CA LEU A 12 -26.46 -18.00 -16.09
C LEU A 12 -27.75 -18.84 -16.06
N LYS A 13 -28.81 -18.33 -16.70
CA LYS A 13 -30.06 -19.03 -17.01
C LYS A 13 -30.71 -19.75 -15.82
N LEU A 14 -30.58 -19.20 -14.61
CA LEU A 14 -31.13 -19.79 -13.37
C LEU A 14 -32.59 -20.24 -13.48
N GLU A 15 -33.41 -19.51 -14.25
CA GLU A 15 -34.83 -19.78 -14.42
C GLU A 15 -35.14 -20.63 -15.67
N LYS A 16 -34.30 -20.60 -16.71
CA LYS A 16 -34.66 -21.16 -18.03
C LYS A 16 -33.96 -22.47 -18.37
N GLU A 17 -32.85 -22.78 -17.71
CA GLU A 17 -32.03 -23.96 -18.04
C GLU A 17 -32.54 -25.25 -17.39
N PHE A 18 -33.21 -25.15 -16.24
CA PHE A 18 -33.59 -26.32 -15.45
C PHE A 18 -34.97 -26.14 -14.80
N GLN A 19 -35.88 -27.08 -15.07
CA GLN A 19 -37.28 -27.07 -14.61
C GLN A 19 -37.64 -28.41 -13.95
N SER A 20 -36.79 -28.88 -13.02
CA SER A 20 -37.04 -30.11 -12.27
C SER A 20 -38.07 -29.89 -11.16
N ARG A 21 -38.86 -30.93 -10.88
CA ARG A 21 -39.81 -30.98 -9.75
C ARG A 21 -39.19 -31.55 -8.47
N SER A 22 -37.95 -32.02 -8.53
CA SER A 22 -37.21 -32.46 -7.35
C SER A 22 -36.58 -31.27 -6.64
N TYR A 23 -36.83 -31.15 -5.33
CA TYR A 23 -36.23 -30.11 -4.50
C TYR A 23 -34.71 -30.21 -4.44
N ASP A 24 -34.16 -31.41 -4.31
CA ASP A 24 -32.71 -31.63 -4.30
C ASP A 24 -32.07 -31.18 -5.61
N ALA A 25 -32.73 -31.47 -6.73
CA ALA A 25 -32.26 -31.07 -8.04
C ALA A 25 -32.29 -29.54 -8.21
N LEU A 26 -33.31 -28.87 -7.68
CA LEU A 26 -33.41 -27.41 -7.68
C LEU A 26 -32.31 -26.77 -6.83
N ILE A 27 -32.05 -27.30 -5.62
CA ILE A 27 -30.97 -26.84 -4.74
C ILE A 27 -29.61 -26.99 -5.42
N CYS A 28 -29.33 -28.15 -6.02
CA CYS A 28 -28.10 -28.40 -6.76
C CYS A 28 -27.93 -27.39 -7.91
N HIS A 29 -28.98 -27.17 -8.71
CA HIS A 29 -28.94 -26.23 -9.81
C HIS A 29 -28.65 -24.80 -9.36
N THR A 30 -29.38 -24.30 -8.36
CA THR A 30 -29.14 -22.96 -7.80
C THR A 30 -27.73 -22.81 -7.25
N THR A 31 -27.22 -23.84 -6.55
CA THR A 31 -25.86 -23.85 -6.01
C THR A 31 -24.82 -23.75 -7.12
N ILE A 32 -24.96 -24.51 -8.21
CA ILE A 32 -24.05 -24.47 -9.36
C ILE A 32 -24.04 -23.09 -10.01
N VAL A 33 -25.22 -22.51 -10.23
CA VAL A 33 -25.35 -21.17 -10.84
C VAL A 33 -24.68 -20.11 -9.95
N PHE A 34 -24.85 -20.19 -8.64
CA PHE A 34 -24.26 -19.22 -7.70
C PHE A 34 -22.74 -19.37 -7.63
N SER A 35 -22.23 -20.61 -7.57
CA SER A 35 -20.78 -20.86 -7.62
C SER A 35 -20.15 -20.32 -8.90
N ARG A 36 -20.79 -20.52 -10.07
CA ARG A 36 -20.34 -19.95 -11.34
C ARG A 36 -20.30 -18.43 -11.31
N PHE A 37 -21.34 -17.78 -10.76
CA PHE A 37 -21.36 -16.34 -10.60
C PHE A 37 -20.18 -15.83 -9.74
N ILE A 38 -19.91 -16.50 -8.62
CA ILE A 38 -18.83 -16.11 -7.70
C ILE A 38 -17.47 -16.14 -8.42
N VAL A 39 -17.18 -17.24 -9.12
CA VAL A 39 -15.91 -17.39 -9.84
C VAL A 39 -15.77 -16.34 -10.95
N LEU A 40 -16.80 -16.14 -11.77
CA LEU A 40 -16.77 -15.15 -12.86
C LEU A 40 -16.65 -13.72 -12.32
N SER A 41 -17.35 -13.40 -11.24
CA SER A 41 -17.27 -12.07 -10.61
C SER A 41 -15.91 -11.83 -9.96
N TRP A 42 -15.29 -12.86 -9.39
CA TRP A 42 -13.92 -12.82 -8.90
C TRP A 42 -12.94 -12.53 -10.04
N GLN A 43 -12.97 -13.31 -11.12
CA GLN A 43 -12.12 -13.12 -12.30
C GLN A 43 -12.28 -11.72 -12.92
N ASN A 44 -13.53 -11.24 -13.04
CA ASN A 44 -13.80 -9.90 -13.56
C ASN A 44 -13.21 -8.81 -12.66
N ARG A 45 -13.25 -8.95 -11.33
CA ARG A 45 -12.57 -8.00 -10.42
C ARG A 45 -11.06 -8.04 -10.59
N CYS A 46 -10.45 -9.21 -10.67
CA CYS A 46 -9.01 -9.33 -10.90
C CYS A 46 -8.57 -8.65 -12.20
N ASN A 47 -9.39 -8.72 -13.26
CA ASN A 47 -9.04 -8.19 -14.57
C ASN A 47 -9.45 -6.73 -14.80
N THR A 48 -10.42 -6.19 -14.06
CA THR A 48 -11.00 -4.86 -14.34
C THR A 48 -10.94 -3.91 -13.16
N ASP A 49 -10.78 -4.40 -11.93
CA ASP A 49 -10.72 -3.56 -10.73
C ASP A 49 -9.27 -3.17 -10.42
N GLN A 50 -8.95 -1.88 -10.63
CA GLN A 50 -7.68 -1.27 -10.23
C GLN A 50 -7.40 -1.41 -8.73
N ARG A 51 -8.38 -1.66 -7.85
CA ARG A 51 -8.11 -1.93 -6.42
C ARG A 51 -7.39 -3.24 -6.17
N THR A 52 -7.31 -4.15 -7.15
CA THR A 52 -6.43 -5.33 -7.08
C THR A 52 -4.94 -4.93 -7.06
N ILE A 53 -4.61 -3.72 -7.52
CA ILE A 53 -3.27 -3.08 -7.37
C ILE A 53 -2.97 -2.77 -5.90
N GLY A 54 -3.94 -2.84 -4.98
CA GLY A 54 -3.66 -2.73 -3.55
C GLY A 54 -2.60 -3.72 -3.07
N GLY A 55 -2.59 -4.95 -3.62
CA GLY A 55 -1.52 -5.92 -3.37
C GLY A 55 -0.16 -5.43 -3.86
N LEU A 56 -0.09 -4.91 -5.09
CA LEU A 56 1.12 -4.28 -5.63
C LEU A 56 1.58 -3.08 -4.79
N PHE A 57 0.66 -2.27 -4.25
CA PHE A 57 1.02 -1.17 -3.36
C PHE A 57 1.63 -1.69 -2.06
N TYR A 58 1.11 -2.78 -1.48
CA TYR A 58 1.71 -3.43 -0.31
C TYR A 58 3.10 -4.00 -0.63
N GLU A 59 3.26 -4.70 -1.76
CA GLU A 59 4.56 -5.22 -2.20
C GLU A 59 5.57 -4.10 -2.46
N LEU A 60 5.16 -3.02 -3.13
CA LEU A 60 6.00 -1.83 -3.35
C LEU A 60 6.34 -1.13 -2.03
N CYS A 61 5.41 -1.06 -1.07
CA CYS A 61 5.71 -0.51 0.25
C CYS A 61 6.70 -1.37 1.03
N ASP A 62 6.63 -2.70 0.89
CA ASP A 62 7.58 -3.64 1.50
C ASP A 62 8.96 -3.56 0.83
N GLU A 63 9.01 -3.42 -0.49
CA GLU A 63 10.25 -3.21 -1.25
C GLU A 63 10.90 -1.84 -0.95
N VAL A 64 10.09 -0.77 -0.82
CA VAL A 64 10.57 0.55 -0.34
C VAL A 64 11.09 0.47 1.10
N ASN A 65 10.63 -0.50 1.89
CA ASN A 65 11.13 -0.76 3.24
C ASN A 65 12.55 -1.38 3.24
N GLU A 66 12.98 -2.01 2.13
CA GLU A 66 14.36 -2.55 2.02
C GLU A 66 15.41 -1.43 1.90
N LEU A 67 15.02 -0.24 1.43
CA LEU A 67 15.86 0.95 1.45
C LEU A 67 15.34 1.87 2.55
N ASP A 68 15.63 1.50 3.80
CA ASP A 68 15.20 2.21 5.00
C ASP A 68 15.71 3.67 4.93
N TRP A 69 14.84 4.54 4.41
CA TRP A 69 15.14 5.95 4.18
C TRP A 69 15.59 6.64 5.48
N ALA A 70 15.21 6.11 6.64
CA ALA A 70 15.71 6.57 7.93
C ALA A 70 17.21 6.29 8.08
N VAL A 71 17.66 5.11 7.68
CA VAL A 71 19.09 4.74 7.65
C VAL A 71 19.84 5.61 6.66
N ALA A 72 19.31 5.81 5.45
CA ALA A 72 19.95 6.67 4.44
C ALA A 72 20.04 8.14 4.92
N LEU A 73 18.99 8.63 5.57
CA LEU A 73 18.95 9.98 6.13
C LEU A 73 19.91 10.14 7.31
N GLN A 74 20.01 9.13 8.18
CA GLN A 74 20.98 9.13 9.26
C GLN A 74 22.43 9.14 8.72
N GLN A 75 22.74 8.30 7.73
CA GLN A 75 24.05 8.28 7.08
C GLN A 75 24.40 9.62 6.42
N LEU A 76 23.43 10.29 5.80
CA LEU A 76 23.62 11.62 5.23
C LEU A 76 24.01 12.65 6.30
N ILE A 77 23.34 12.64 7.46
CA ILE A 77 23.64 13.54 8.57
C ILE A 77 25.04 13.25 9.14
N GLU A 78 25.41 11.99 9.32
CA GLU A 78 26.75 11.59 9.78
C GLU A 78 27.85 12.08 8.82
N LEU A 79 27.65 11.89 7.51
CA LEU A 79 28.57 12.37 6.48
C LEU A 79 28.71 13.90 6.50
N LEU A 80 27.59 14.61 6.70
CA LEU A 80 27.58 16.07 6.84
C LEU A 80 28.38 16.51 8.08
N GLN A 81 28.17 15.86 9.22
CA GLN A 81 28.91 16.16 10.45
C GLN A 81 30.42 15.91 10.28
N ASP A 82 30.82 14.83 9.60
CA ASP A 82 32.22 14.54 9.33
C ASP A 82 32.86 15.54 8.34
N ALA A 83 32.11 16.00 7.33
CA ALA A 83 32.56 17.08 6.46
C ALA A 83 32.76 18.40 7.24
N LEU A 84 31.87 18.69 8.19
CA LEU A 84 31.96 19.87 9.05
C LEU A 84 33.17 19.86 9.98
N LYS A 85 33.63 18.69 10.43
CA LYS A 85 34.87 18.58 11.23
C LYS A 85 36.10 19.04 10.46
N GLN A 86 36.08 18.96 9.13
CA GLN A 86 37.20 19.33 8.25
C GLN A 86 37.12 20.77 7.73
N THR A 87 36.07 21.53 8.07
CA THR A 87 35.86 22.89 7.55
C THR A 87 36.22 23.99 8.56
N ASN A 88 36.40 25.22 8.07
CA ASN A 88 36.70 26.38 8.92
C ASN A 88 35.52 26.73 9.85
N ARG A 89 35.80 27.24 11.06
CA ARG A 89 34.81 27.52 12.12
C ARG A 89 33.60 28.33 11.64
N LYS A 90 33.80 29.35 10.79
CA LYS A 90 32.71 30.18 10.26
C LYS A 90 31.72 29.38 9.39
N ILE A 91 32.22 28.43 8.61
CA ILE A 91 31.39 27.57 7.76
C ILE A 91 30.67 26.54 8.63
N LYS A 92 31.36 25.98 9.63
CA LYS A 92 30.75 25.08 10.62
C LYS A 92 29.54 25.71 11.30
N THR A 93 29.68 26.92 11.83
CA THR A 93 28.58 27.62 12.52
C THR A 93 27.41 27.94 11.60
N LEU A 94 27.67 28.32 10.34
CA LEU A 94 26.63 28.64 9.37
C LEU A 94 25.83 27.40 8.96
N ILE A 95 26.51 26.29 8.69
CA ILE A 95 25.82 25.05 8.27
C ILE A 95 25.04 24.46 9.44
N GLN A 96 25.60 24.51 10.66
CA GLN A 96 24.91 24.03 11.86
C GLN A 96 23.62 24.79 12.14
N SER A 97 23.63 26.13 12.07
CA SER A 97 22.40 26.92 12.25
C SER A 97 21.33 26.61 11.21
N GLN A 98 21.75 26.30 9.98
CA GLN A 98 20.83 25.97 8.89
C GLN A 98 20.27 24.57 9.02
N LEU A 99 21.06 23.63 9.53
CA LEU A 99 20.63 22.27 9.82
C LEU A 99 19.60 22.25 10.95
N GLU A 100 19.82 23.04 12.01
CA GLU A 100 18.87 23.22 13.13
C GLU A 100 17.54 23.81 12.63
N GLN A 101 17.57 24.90 11.87
CA GLN A 101 16.36 25.51 11.30
C GLN A 101 15.60 24.54 10.37
N TRP A 102 16.32 23.76 9.58
CA TRP A 102 15.72 22.76 8.70
C TRP A 102 15.06 21.64 9.51
N ILE A 103 15.75 21.10 10.52
CA ILE A 103 15.20 20.06 11.41
C ILE A 103 13.95 20.57 12.10
N ASP A 104 13.94 21.80 12.61
CA ASP A 104 12.77 22.39 13.27
C ASP A 104 11.55 22.48 12.34
N GLY A 105 11.77 22.71 11.04
CA GLY A 105 10.73 22.73 10.01
C GLY A 105 10.18 21.36 9.61
N LEU A 106 10.80 20.25 10.05
CA LEU A 106 10.36 18.90 9.67
C LEU A 106 9.10 18.44 10.41
N PRO A 107 8.23 17.64 9.75
CA PRO A 107 7.13 16.93 10.42
C PRO A 107 7.60 16.04 11.57
N SER A 108 6.76 15.88 12.59
CA SER A 108 7.07 15.10 13.81
C SER A 108 7.45 13.65 13.52
N TYR A 109 6.81 13.03 12.52
CA TYR A 109 7.12 11.65 12.14
C TYR A 109 8.52 11.51 11.52
N ILE A 110 9.10 12.54 10.90
CA ILE A 110 10.47 12.52 10.37
C ILE A 110 11.49 12.78 11.49
N LYS A 111 11.17 13.71 12.40
CA LYS A 111 12.00 14.03 13.56
C LYS A 111 12.31 12.81 14.43
N ALA A 112 11.39 11.85 14.53
CA ALA A 112 11.59 10.61 15.27
C ALA A 112 12.77 9.76 14.76
N TYR A 113 13.14 9.91 13.49
CA TYR A 113 14.24 9.17 12.85
C TYR A 113 15.56 9.93 12.83
N LEU A 114 15.57 11.18 13.28
CA LEU A 114 16.78 11.98 13.44
C LEU A 114 17.24 11.82 14.90
N PRO A 115 18.16 10.89 15.22
CA PRO A 115 18.66 10.77 16.58
C PRO A 115 19.31 12.11 16.94
N ILE A 116 18.81 12.68 18.03
CA ILE A 116 19.29 13.92 18.62
C ILE A 116 20.79 13.77 18.90
N SER A 117 21.64 14.28 18.02
CA SER A 117 23.01 14.69 18.35
C SER A 117 23.45 15.82 17.43
N LEU A 118 22.67 16.90 17.42
CA LEU A 118 23.31 18.22 17.35
C LEU A 118 24.07 18.36 18.67
N CYS A 119 25.32 17.91 18.68
CA CYS A 119 26.18 17.91 19.86
C CYS A 119 26.13 19.29 20.52
N GLU A 120 25.60 19.33 21.74
CA GLU A 120 26.02 20.32 22.72
C GLU A 120 27.52 20.12 22.96
N SER A 121 28.35 20.94 22.33
CA SER A 121 29.67 21.45 22.80
C SER A 121 30.37 22.28 21.73
#